data_AF-A0A970SX48-F1
#
_entry.id   AF-A0A970SX48-F1
#
_cell.length_a   1.000
_cell.length_b   1.000
_cell.length_c   1.000
_cell.angle_alpha   90.00
_cell.angle_beta   90.00
_cell.angle_gamma   90.00
#
_symmetry.space_group_name_H-M   'P 1'
#
loop_
_entity.id
_entity.type
_entity.pdbx_description
1 polymer ?
#
loop_
_entity_poly.entity_id
_entity_poly.type
_entity_poly.pdbx_seq_one_letter_code
_entity_poly.pdbx_strand_id
1 'polypeptide(L)'
;MERLRESYSSRGRKIDYAQLVHRCKRDELVILDDIGAEKPTEWVEEQLYGLIDHRYRCRRSTILTTNCSLALLDSRIGSRALSRILEVCD
;
A
#
# COMPACT_ATOMS: atom_id res chain seq x y z
N MET A 1 -2.01 -10.42 -3.72
CA MET A 1 -2.15 -9.51 -4.88
C MET A 1 -3.22 -9.94 -5.89
N GLU A 2 -3.48 -11.25 -6.08
CA GLU A 2 -4.62 -11.75 -6.87
C GLU A 2 -5.97 -11.16 -6.38
N ARG A 3 -6.17 -11.11 -5.06
CA ARG A 3 -7.39 -10.57 -4.42
C ARG A 3 -7.61 -9.06 -4.63
N LEU A 4 -6.53 -8.30 -4.85
CA LEU A 4 -6.59 -6.88 -5.23
C LEU A 4 -7.04 -6.70 -6.68
N ARG A 5 -6.83 -7.71 -7.54
CA ARG A 5 -7.32 -7.73 -8.93
C ARG A 5 -8.77 -8.18 -9.02
N GLU A 6 -9.18 -9.14 -8.17
CA GLU A 6 -10.55 -9.68 -8.14
C GLU A 6 -11.58 -8.74 -7.51
N SER A 7 -11.21 -7.98 -6.47
CA SER A 7 -12.13 -7.03 -5.82
C SER A 7 -12.53 -5.84 -6.71
N TYR A 8 -11.76 -5.55 -7.76
CA TYR A 8 -12.03 -4.45 -8.69
C TYR A 8 -12.67 -4.88 -10.02
N SER A 9 -12.64 -6.18 -10.35
CA SER A 9 -13.31 -6.71 -11.56
C SER A 9 -14.83 -6.81 -11.41
N SER A 10 -15.36 -6.79 -10.19
CA SER A 10 -16.78 -6.96 -9.88
C SER A 10 -17.66 -5.70 -10.06
N ARG A 11 -17.08 -4.53 -10.41
CA ARG A 11 -17.81 -3.25 -10.58
C ARG A 11 -17.76 -2.61 -11.97
N GLY A 12 -17.43 -3.39 -13.01
CA GLY A 12 -17.70 -2.99 -14.41
C GLY A 12 -16.79 -1.94 -15.03
N ARG A 13 -15.69 -1.53 -14.38
CA ARG A 13 -14.60 -0.76 -15.01
C ARG A 13 -13.29 -1.51 -14.83
N LYS A 14 -12.72 -2.00 -15.93
CA LYS A 14 -11.34 -2.48 -16.00
C LYS A 14 -10.45 -1.24 -15.82
N ILE A 15 -10.15 -0.86 -14.58
CA ILE A 15 -9.19 0.21 -14.30
C ILE A 15 -7.82 -0.35 -14.65
N ASP A 16 -7.12 0.33 -15.55
CA ASP A 16 -5.73 0.00 -15.87
C ASP A 16 -4.88 0.09 -14.60
N TYR A 17 -4.01 -0.90 -14.39
CA TYR A 17 -3.10 -0.94 -13.24
C TYR A 17 -2.30 0.36 -13.12
N ALA A 18 -1.81 0.90 -14.25
CA ALA A 18 -1.07 2.16 -14.25
C ALA A 18 -1.94 3.33 -13.77
N GLN A 19 -3.22 3.36 -14.17
CA GLN A 19 -4.17 4.36 -13.72
C GLN A 19 -4.51 4.20 -12.23
N LEU A 20 -4.65 2.96 -11.73
CA LEU A 20 -4.84 2.70 -10.31
C LEU A 20 -3.65 3.20 -9.48
N VAL A 21 -2.43 2.85 -9.87
CA VAL A 21 -1.21 3.32 -9.19
C VAL A 21 -1.10 4.85 -9.25
N HIS A 22 -1.45 5.45 -10.39
CA HIS A 22 -1.47 6.91 -10.53
C HIS A 22 -2.43 7.57 -9.54
N ARG A 23 -3.64 7.01 -9.39
CA ARG A 23 -4.63 7.45 -8.42
C ARG A 23 -4.15 7.25 -6.98
N CYS A 24 -3.59 6.08 -6.67
CA CYS A 24 -3.02 5.81 -5.34
C CYS A 24 -1.91 6.81 -4.98
N LYS A 25 -1.17 7.35 -5.95
CA LYS A 25 -0.16 8.39 -5.69
C LYS A 25 -0.75 9.79 -5.50
N ARG A 26 -1.84 10.14 -6.18
CA ARG A 26 -2.34 11.53 -6.28
C ARG A 26 -3.60 11.83 -5.48
N ASP A 27 -4.48 10.85 -5.29
CA ASP A 27 -5.74 11.03 -4.58
C ASP A 27 -5.44 11.50 -3.13
N GLU A 28 -6.25 12.44 -2.63
CA GLU A 28 -6.02 13.11 -1.34
C GLU A 28 -6.01 12.13 -0.17
N LEU A 29 -6.89 11.14 -0.22
CA LEU A 29 -7.00 10.05 0.73
C LEU A 29 -6.94 8.71 0.01
N VAL A 30 -6.11 7.81 0.52
CA VAL A 30 -6.03 6.41 0.07
C VAL A 30 -6.10 5.50 1.29
N ILE A 31 -6.90 4.45 1.17
CA ILE A 31 -7.00 3.39 2.18
C ILE A 31 -6.34 2.14 1.58
N LEU A 32 -5.30 1.65 2.25
CA LEU A 32 -4.60 0.43 1.90
C LEU A 32 -4.97 -0.64 2.91
N ASP A 33 -5.72 -1.64 2.45
CA ASP A 33 -6.26 -2.69 3.31
C ASP A 33 -5.33 -3.91 3.36
N ASP A 34 -5.34 -4.61 4.51
CA ASP A 34 -4.72 -5.93 4.74
C ASP A 34 -3.21 -6.01 4.37
N ILE A 35 -2.47 -4.94 4.69
CA ILE A 35 -1.03 -4.87 4.40
C ILE A 35 -0.28 -5.92 5.23
N GLY A 36 0.58 -6.70 4.57
CA GLY A 36 1.47 -7.67 5.21
C GLY A 36 0.84 -9.03 5.51
N ALA A 37 -0.44 -9.24 5.20
CA ALA A 37 -1.16 -10.50 5.45
C ALA A 37 -0.49 -11.73 4.79
N GLU A 38 0.07 -11.52 3.61
CA GLU A 38 0.88 -12.52 2.89
C GLU A 38 2.28 -11.98 2.61
N LYS A 39 3.24 -12.87 2.28
CA LYS A 39 4.60 -12.44 2.00
C LYS A 39 4.56 -11.85 0.60
N PRO A 40 4.77 -10.55 0.42
CA PRO A 40 4.79 -9.99 -0.93
C PRO A 40 5.96 -10.60 -1.70
N THR A 41 5.82 -10.68 -3.02
CA THR A 41 6.98 -10.87 -3.88
C THR A 41 7.86 -9.62 -3.82
N GLU A 42 9.14 -9.71 -4.15
CA GLU A 42 10.05 -8.55 -4.17
C GLU A 42 9.47 -7.38 -4.96
N TRP A 43 8.91 -7.66 -6.15
CA TRP A 43 8.26 -6.63 -6.95
C TRP A 43 7.11 -5.94 -6.21
N VAL A 44 6.27 -6.68 -5.49
CA VAL A 44 5.15 -6.10 -4.71
C VAL A 44 5.66 -5.25 -3.56
N GLU A 45 6.70 -5.70 -2.88
CA GLU A 45 7.37 -4.95 -1.81
C GLU A 45 7.93 -3.62 -2.35
N GLU A 46 8.60 -3.63 -3.50
CA GLU A 46 9.11 -2.42 -4.16
C GLU A 46 7.98 -1.45 -4.55
N GLN A 47 6.87 -1.96 -5.10
CA GLN A 47 5.72 -1.11 -5.45
C GLN A 47 5.08 -0.48 -4.21
N LEU A 48 4.90 -1.25 -3.13
CA LEU A 48 4.37 -0.75 -1.86
C LEU A 48 5.28 0.31 -1.25
N TYR A 49 6.59 0.03 -1.18
CA TYR A 49 7.58 0.98 -0.70
C TYR A 49 7.55 2.29 -1.51
N GLY A 50 7.54 2.20 -2.84
CA GLY A 50 7.50 3.38 -3.71
C GLY A 50 6.21 4.19 -3.58
N LEU A 51 5.07 3.52 -3.37
CA LEU A 51 3.80 4.17 -3.10
C LEU A 51 3.82 4.90 -1.74
N ILE A 52 4.24 4.21 -0.67
CA ILE A 52 4.32 4.76 0.69
C ILE A 52 5.31 5.93 0.72
N ASP A 53 6.50 5.80 0.13
CA ASP A 53 7.49 6.88 0.04
C ASP A 53 6.91 8.13 -0.64
N HIS A 54 6.24 7.93 -1.79
CA HIS A 54 5.67 9.04 -2.55
C HIS A 54 4.61 9.77 -1.73
N ARG A 55 3.66 9.04 -1.13
CA ARG A 55 2.59 9.64 -0.32
C ARG A 55 3.14 10.32 0.93
N TYR A 56 4.12 9.72 1.60
CA TYR A 56 4.82 10.33 2.74
C TYR A 56 5.49 11.66 2.35
N ARG A 57 6.32 11.67 1.29
CA ARG A 57 7.01 12.88 0.82
C ARG A 57 6.06 13.99 0.36
N CYS A 58 4.95 13.60 -0.28
CA CYS A 58 3.93 14.54 -0.73
C CYS A 58 2.91 14.89 0.37
N ARG A 59 3.09 14.41 1.61
CA ARG A 59 2.17 14.61 2.75
C ARG A 59 0.71 14.30 2.39
N ARG A 60 0.49 13.18 1.70
CA ARG A 60 -0.84 12.70 1.29
C ARG A 60 -1.41 11.74 2.33
N SER A 61 -2.65 11.99 2.75
CA SER A 61 -3.31 11.23 3.80
C SER A 61 -3.49 9.76 3.43
N THR A 62 -2.98 8.85 4.25
CA THR A 62 -3.04 7.41 3.97
C THR A 62 -3.51 6.68 5.21
N ILE A 63 -4.55 5.86 5.07
CA ILE A 63 -4.97 4.93 6.12
C ILE A 63 -4.46 3.56 5.71
N LEU A 64 -3.77 2.89 6.63
CA LEU A 64 -3.29 1.52 6.44
C LEU A 64 -3.97 0.63 7.47
N THR A 65 -4.47 -0.52 7.04
CA THR A 65 -4.91 -1.57 7.95
C THR A 65 -3.98 -2.77 7.81
N THR A 66 -3.77 -3.47 8.91
CA THR A 66 -2.95 -4.67 8.94
C THR A 66 -3.47 -5.60 10.03
N ASN A 67 -3.46 -6.89 9.74
CA ASN A 67 -3.68 -7.94 10.73
C ASN A 67 -2.36 -8.46 11.33
N CYS A 68 -1.23 -7.85 10.96
CA CYS A 68 0.10 -8.24 11.42
C CYS A 68 0.51 -7.46 12.67
N SER A 69 1.33 -8.09 13.52
CA SER A 69 2.11 -7.35 14.51
C SER A 69 3.12 -6.44 13.82
N LEU A 70 3.58 -5.37 14.49
CA LEU A 70 4.58 -4.45 13.92
C LEU A 70 5.87 -5.17 13.50
N ALA A 71 6.33 -6.16 14.28
CA ALA A 71 7.53 -6.94 13.94
C ALA A 71 7.32 -7.82 12.70
N LEU A 72 6.13 -8.43 12.56
CA LEU A 72 5.82 -9.20 11.35
C LEU A 72 5.70 -8.28 10.15
N LEU A 73 5.04 -7.13 10.32
CA LEU A 73 4.90 -6.13 9.28
C LEU A 73 6.27 -5.63 8.79
N ASP A 74 7.20 -5.33 9.69
CA ASP A 74 8.58 -4.93 9.37
C ASP A 74 9.26 -5.94 8.43
N SER A 75 9.15 -7.24 8.75
CA SER A 75 9.71 -8.32 7.91
C SER A 75 9.03 -8.49 6.55
N ARG A 76 7.84 -7.92 6.34
CA ARG A 76 7.01 -8.10 5.14
C ARG A 76 7.09 -6.92 4.19
N ILE A 77 7.15 -5.69 4.71
CA ILE A 77 7.17 -4.46 3.90
C ILE A 77 8.51 -3.72 3.97
N GLY A 78 9.41 -4.18 4.83
CA GLY A 78 10.73 -3.61 5.05
C GLY A 78 10.71 -2.40 6.01
N SER A 79 11.79 -2.27 6.77
CA SER A 79 11.92 -1.28 7.85
C SER A 79 11.80 0.16 7.39
N ARG A 80 12.21 0.45 6.14
CA ARG A 80 12.06 1.79 5.57
C ARG A 80 10.60 2.16 5.30
N ALA A 81 9.78 1.20 4.82
CA ALA A 81 8.36 1.46 4.61
C ALA A 81 7.65 1.62 5.96
N LEU A 82 7.93 0.73 6.92
CA LEU A 82 7.36 0.79 8.26
C LEU A 82 7.72 2.11 8.98
N SER A 83 8.98 2.54 8.92
CA SER A 83 9.43 3.80 9.53
C SER A 83 8.63 5.00 9.04
N ARG A 84 8.36 5.11 7.73
CA ARG A 84 7.57 6.22 7.18
C ARG A 84 6.11 6.18 7.62
N ILE A 85 5.55 4.98 7.76
CA ILE A 85 4.18 4.80 8.26
C ILE A 85 4.10 5.28 9.71
N LEU A 86 5.03 4.83 10.56
CA LEU A 86 5.03 5.18 11.97
C LEU A 86 5.21 6.68 12.21
N GLU A 87 6.08 7.34 11.44
CA GLU A 87 6.32 8.78 11.56
C GLU A 87 5.08 9.65 11.28
N VAL A 88 4.13 9.17 10.46
CA VAL A 88 2.87 9.90 10.17
C VAL A 88 1.70 9.47 11.05
N CYS A 89 1.87 8.44 11.89
CA CYS A 89 0.84 7.91 12.76
C CYS A 89 0.95 8.38 14.22
N ASP A 90 1.88 9.28 14.53
CA ASP A 90 2.01 9.97 15.82
C ASP A 90 1.05 11.17 15.98
#